data_AF-A0A3C1BX46-F1
#
_entry.id   AF-A0A3C1BX46-F1
#
_cell.length_a   1.000
_cell.length_b   1.000
_cell.length_c   1.000
_cell.angle_alpha   90.00
_cell.angle_beta   90.00
_cell.angle_gamma   90.00
#
_symmetry.space_group_name_H-M   'P 1'
#
loop_
_entity.id
_entity.type
_entity.pdbx_description
1 polymer ?
#
loop_
_entity_poly.entity_id
_entity_poly.type
_entity_poly.pdbx_seq_one_letter_code
_entity_poly.pdbx_strand_id
1 'polypeptide(L)'
;MDFKKQFKEGLLTKNPVTVQLLGMCSTLAITTSLFNGIGMGLAVTVILTCSNILISALRNFIPSQIRIAAYITIIAGFVTVVDLSLQAFIPA
;
A
#
# COMPACT_ATOMS: atom_id res chain seq x y z
N MET A 1 -12.56 -1.35 -29.39
CA MET A 1 -12.04 -1.14 -28.01
C MET A 1 -13.14 -1.55 -27.04
N ASP A 2 -13.16 -2.82 -26.62
CA ASP A 2 -14.22 -3.38 -25.77
C ASP A 2 -14.03 -3.03 -24.30
N PHE A 3 -14.42 -1.81 -23.93
CA PHE A 3 -14.38 -1.28 -22.55
C PHE A 3 -15.07 -2.24 -21.55
N LYS A 4 -16.14 -2.91 -22.00
CA LYS A 4 -16.93 -3.87 -21.20
C LYS A 4 -16.17 -5.16 -20.88
N LYS A 5 -15.26 -5.61 -21.75
CA LYS A 5 -14.38 -6.77 -21.50
C LYS A 5 -13.26 -6.40 -20.54
N GLN A 6 -12.61 -5.26 -20.77
CA GLN A 6 -11.53 -4.76 -19.91
C GLN A 6 -11.99 -4.54 -18.46
N PHE A 7 -13.21 -4.01 -18.27
CA PHE A 7 -13.77 -3.83 -16.92
C PHE A 7 -14.14 -5.16 -16.25
N LYS A 8 -14.67 -6.14 -17.00
CA LYS A 8 -14.96 -7.49 -16.48
C LYS A 8 -13.68 -8.25 -16.13
N GLU A 9 -12.66 -8.17 -16.97
CA GLU A 9 -11.37 -8.81 -16.74
C GLU A 9 -10.65 -8.18 -15.53
N GLY A 10 -10.63 -6.85 -15.41
CA GLY A 10 -9.97 -6.17 -14.30
C GLY A 10 -10.59 -6.40 -12.93
N LEU A 11 -11.92 -6.56 -12.86
CA LEU A 11 -12.62 -6.72 -11.57
C LEU A 11 -12.74 -8.19 -11.13
N LEU A 12 -12.95 -9.13 -12.07
CA LEU A 12 -13.28 -10.53 -11.73
C LEU A 12 -12.24 -11.56 -12.16
N THR A 13 -11.57 -11.40 -13.31
CA THR A 13 -10.75 -12.49 -13.90
C THR A 13 -9.25 -12.29 -13.69
N LYS A 14 -8.80 -11.03 -13.52
CA LYS A 14 -7.38 -10.65 -13.40
C LYS A 14 -7.08 -9.76 -12.20
N ASN A 15 -8.03 -9.57 -11.28
CA ASN A 15 -7.80 -8.76 -10.08
C ASN A 15 -6.79 -9.47 -9.15
N PRO A 16 -5.61 -8.88 -8.86
CA PRO A 16 -4.62 -9.49 -7.97
C PRO A 16 -5.15 -9.72 -6.55
N VAL A 17 -6.08 -8.91 -6.07
CA VAL A 17 -6.68 -9.07 -4.74
C VAL A 17 -7.60 -10.29 -4.69
N THR A 18 -8.44 -10.46 -5.70
CA THR A 18 -9.48 -11.51 -5.71
C THR A 18 -9.00 -12.84 -6.26
N VAL A 19 -8.11 -12.83 -7.26
CA VAL A 19 -7.68 -14.04 -7.99
C VAL A 19 -6.33 -14.56 -7.51
N GLN A 20 -5.39 -13.66 -7.21
CA GLN A 20 -4.05 -14.04 -6.74
C GLN A 20 -3.90 -13.99 -5.22
N LEU A 21 -4.96 -13.57 -4.49
CA LEU A 21 -4.97 -13.47 -3.03
C LEU A 21 -3.78 -12.65 -2.47
N LEU A 22 -3.35 -11.63 -3.20
CA LEU A 22 -2.27 -10.73 -2.79
C LEU A 22 -2.84 -9.56 -1.97
N GLY A 23 -2.18 -9.23 -0.85
CA GLY A 23 -2.59 -8.11 0.01
C GLY A 23 -3.73 -8.40 0.99
N MET A 24 -3.94 -9.66 1.36
CA MET A 24 -5.08 -10.09 2.19
C MET A 24 -5.10 -9.50 3.61
N CYS A 25 -3.93 -9.26 4.22
CA CYS A 25 -3.87 -8.70 5.58
C CYS A 25 -4.56 -7.33 5.67
N SER A 26 -4.23 -6.43 4.74
CA SER A 26 -4.84 -5.09 4.68
C SER A 26 -6.30 -5.13 4.26
N THR A 27 -6.68 -6.01 3.33
CA THR A 27 -8.07 -6.06 2.83
C THR A 27 -9.03 -6.64 3.86
N LEU A 28 -8.63 -7.67 4.62
CA LEU A 28 -9.42 -8.21 5.72
C LEU A 28 -9.60 -7.19 6.85
N ALA A 29 -8.53 -6.44 7.18
CA ALA A 29 -8.54 -5.45 8.26
C ALA A 29 -9.54 -4.29 8.02
N ILE A 30 -9.73 -3.86 6.77
CA ILE A 30 -10.59 -2.71 6.42
C ILE A 30 -12.05 -3.06 6.15
N THR A 31 -12.45 -4.33 6.28
CA THR A 31 -13.84 -4.76 6.03
C THR A 31 -14.82 -4.35 7.13
N THR A 32 -14.33 -3.96 8.31
CA THR A 32 -15.15 -3.64 9.48
C THR A 32 -15.82 -2.28 9.41
N SER A 33 -15.21 -1.31 8.73
CA SER A 33 -15.72 0.07 8.66
C SER A 33 -15.26 0.77 7.39
N LEU A 34 -16.22 1.24 6.60
CA LEU A 34 -15.96 1.97 5.36
C LEU A 34 -15.13 3.24 5.58
N PHE A 35 -15.41 3.99 6.66
CA PHE A 35 -14.66 5.18 7.03
C PHE A 35 -13.19 4.85 7.34
N ASN A 36 -12.93 3.78 8.09
CA ASN A 36 -11.57 3.35 8.41
C ASN A 36 -10.83 2.82 7.16
N GLY A 37 -11.53 2.09 6.28
CA GLY A 37 -10.96 1.61 5.03
C GLY A 37 -10.54 2.71 4.07
N ILE A 38 -11.36 3.77 3.94
CA ILE A 38 -11.00 4.94 3.13
C ILE A 38 -9.83 5.70 3.79
N GLY A 39 -9.84 5.85 5.11
CA GLY A 39 -8.77 6.49 5.87
C GLY A 39 -7.42 5.78 5.69
N MET A 40 -7.37 4.47 5.91
CA MET A 40 -6.16 3.66 5.71
C MET A 40 -5.71 3.64 4.24
N GLY A 41 -6.63 3.52 3.28
CA GLY A 41 -6.29 3.53 1.86
C GLY A 41 -5.66 4.84 1.41
N LEU A 42 -6.22 5.98 1.81
CA LEU A 42 -5.66 7.29 1.52
C LEU A 42 -4.32 7.50 2.22
N ALA A 43 -4.21 7.13 3.50
CA ALA A 43 -2.95 7.23 4.24
C ALA A 43 -1.83 6.44 3.55
N VAL A 44 -2.09 5.17 3.20
CA VAL A 44 -1.11 4.31 2.51
C VAL A 44 -0.74 4.87 1.13
N THR A 45 -1.68 5.45 0.38
CA THR A 45 -1.38 6.08 -0.92
C THR A 45 -0.43 7.27 -0.78
N VAL A 46 -0.65 8.12 0.22
CA VAL A 46 0.22 9.27 0.51
C VAL A 46 1.61 8.78 0.98
N ILE A 47 1.66 7.79 1.86
CA ILE A 47 2.91 7.19 2.36
C ILE A 47 3.72 6.57 1.22
N LEU A 48 3.10 5.79 0.34
CA LEU A 48 3.80 5.18 -0.80
C LEU A 48 4.31 6.24 -1.78
N THR A 49 3.55 7.31 -1.99
CA THR A 49 3.98 8.41 -2.85
C THR A 49 5.23 9.09 -2.29
N CYS A 50 5.22 9.41 -0.99
CA CYS A 50 6.37 9.99 -0.29
C CYS A 50 7.58 9.04 -0.26
N SER A 51 7.34 7.76 0.01
CA SER A 51 8.38 6.73 0.06
C SER A 51 9.07 6.56 -1.29
N ASN A 52 8.33 6.60 -2.41
CA ASN A 52 8.92 6.50 -3.74
C ASN A 52 9.86 7.68 -4.06
N ILE A 53 9.54 8.89 -3.59
CA ILE A 53 10.41 10.07 -3.77
C ILE A 53 11.74 9.86 -3.03
N LEU A 54 11.67 9.41 -1.76
CA LEU A 54 12.87 9.11 -0.99
C LEU A 54 13.67 7.96 -1.60
N ILE A 55 13.00 6.87 -1.98
CA ILE A 55 13.64 5.70 -2.60
C ILE A 55 14.36 6.09 -3.89
N SER A 56 13.78 6.97 -4.70
CA SER A 56 14.41 7.48 -5.91
C SER A 56 15.72 8.22 -5.62
N ALA A 57 15.76 9.02 -4.55
CA ALA A 57 16.97 9.73 -4.11
C ALA A 57 18.05 8.79 -3.54
N LEU A 58 17.65 7.78 -2.77
CA LEU A 58 18.59 6.80 -2.18
C LEU A 58 19.02 5.68 -3.14
N ARG A 59 18.37 5.54 -4.30
CA ARG A 59 18.60 4.46 -5.28
C ARG A 59 20.07 4.31 -5.70
N ASN A 60 20.82 5.41 -5.74
CA ASN A 60 22.22 5.38 -6.21
C ASN A 60 23.21 4.84 -5.15
N PHE A 61 22.81 4.79 -3.87
CA PHE A 61 23.68 4.36 -2.78
C PHE A 61 23.42 2.89 -2.37
N ILE A 62 22.34 2.27 -2.84
CA ILE A 62 21.88 0.95 -2.39
C ILE A 62 22.46 -0.17 -3.30
N PRO A 63 23.31 -1.07 -2.77
CA PRO A 63 23.84 -2.19 -3.52
C PRO A 63 22.73 -3.16 -3.97
N SER A 64 22.85 -3.68 -5.19
CA SER A 64 21.81 -4.46 -5.88
C SER A 64 21.34 -5.70 -5.13
N GLN A 65 22.19 -6.29 -4.29
CA GLN A 65 21.88 -7.51 -3.54
C GLN A 65 20.83 -7.31 -2.43
N ILE A 66 20.74 -6.10 -1.85
CA ILE A 66 19.85 -5.79 -0.71
C ILE A 66 18.73 -4.81 -1.07
N ARG A 67 18.53 -4.50 -2.35
CA ARG A 67 17.61 -3.47 -2.81
C ARG A 67 16.17 -3.68 -2.33
N ILE A 68 15.66 -4.92 -2.41
CA ILE A 68 14.28 -5.26 -2.01
C ILE A 68 14.12 -5.05 -0.50
N ALA A 69 15.06 -5.55 0.31
CA ALA A 69 15.03 -5.40 1.77
C ALA A 69 15.10 -3.92 2.19
N ALA A 70 16.01 -3.14 1.58
CA ALA A 70 16.17 -1.72 1.87
C ALA A 70 14.89 -0.92 1.58
N TYR A 71 14.21 -1.18 0.45
CA TYR A 71 12.98 -0.49 0.10
C TYR A 71 11.85 -0.81 1.08
N ILE A 72 11.72 -2.08 1.49
CA ILE A 72 10.72 -2.50 2.48
C ILE A 72 10.98 -1.83 3.82
N THR A 73 12.23 -1.73 4.29
CA THR A 73 12.56 -1.06 5.56
C THR A 73 12.22 0.43 5.54
N ILE A 74 12.47 1.12 4.42
CA ILE A 74 12.10 2.54 4.28
C ILE A 74 10.57 2.68 4.38
N ILE A 75 9.82 1.88 3.60
CA ILE A 75 8.35 1.92 3.61
C ILE A 75 7.81 1.59 5.02
N ALA A 76 8.35 0.56 5.67
CA ALA A 76 7.95 0.15 7.02
C ALA A 76 8.18 1.28 8.03
N GLY A 77 9.31 1.97 7.96
CA GLY A 77 9.60 3.12 8.84
C GLY A 77 8.57 4.24 8.70
N PHE A 78 8.22 4.62 7.47
CA PHE A 78 7.18 5.63 7.24
C PHE A 78 5.81 5.19 7.72
N VAL A 79 5.43 3.93 7.46
CA VAL A 79 4.15 3.39 7.93
C VAL A 79 4.09 3.40 9.45
N THR A 80 5.17 3.01 10.15
CA THR A 80 5.22 3.04 11.63
C THR A 80 5.04 4.44 12.19
N VAL A 81 5.65 5.46 11.58
CA VAL A 81 5.48 6.86 12.03
C VAL A 81 4.02 7.30 11.88
N VAL A 82 3.36 6.92 10.79
CA VAL A 82 1.95 7.26 10.57
C VAL A 82 1.02 6.44 11.47
N ASP A 83 1.27 5.15 11.67
CA ASP A 83 0.50 4.32 12.59
C ASP A 83 0.55 4.88 14.01
N LEU A 84 1.73 5.25 14.50
CA LEU A 84 1.90 5.89 15.81
C LEU A 84 1.19 7.25 15.87
N SER A 85 1.21 8.01 14.77
CA SER A 85 0.51 9.30 14.69
C SER A 85 -1.01 9.12 14.72
N LEU A 86 -1.56 8.16 13.98
CA LEU A 86 -2.99 7.85 13.98
C LEU A 86 -3.46 7.35 15.36
N GLN A 87 -2.68 6.51 16.00
CA GLN A 87 -2.97 5.99 17.35
C GLN A 87 -2.91 7.09 18.42
N ALA A 88 -2.11 8.14 18.20
CA ALA A 88 -2.04 9.30 19.09
C ALA A 88 -3.21 10.30 18.91
N PHE A 89 -3.76 10.44 17.70
CA PHE A 89 -4.84 11.41 17.42
C PHE A 89 -6.25 10.80 17.42
N ILE A 90 -6.40 9.49 17.24
CA ILE A 90 -7.69 8.80 17.17
C ILE A 90 -7.66 7.58 18.13
N PRO A 91 -7.79 7.78 19.44
CA PRO A 91 -8.06 6.69 20.36
C PRO A 91 -9.59 6.49 20.48
N ALA A 92 -10.23 5.90 19.45
CA ALA A 92 -11.53 5.21 19.51
C ALA A 92 -12.07 4.89 18.10
#